data_AF-A0A6I9N099-F1
#
_entry.id   AF-A0A6I9N099-F1
#
_cell.length_a   1.000
_cell.length_b   1.000
_cell.length_c   1.000
_cell.angle_alpha   90.00
_cell.angle_beta   90.00
_cell.angle_gamma   90.00
#
_symmetry.space_group_name_H-M   'P 1'
#
loop_
_entity.id
_entity.type
_entity.pdbx_description
1 polymer ?
#
loop_
_entity_poly.entity_id
_entity_poly.type
_entity_poly.pdbx_seq_one_letter_code
_entity_poly.pdbx_strand_id
1 'polypeptide(L)'
;EVVEERVERPFEKIEREREREKERERERERDRDREREEVRERDRRKPRREEIAPYSKNKRGRKEDEMDPMDPSAYSDAPRGNWSTGLPKRNEAKTGADTTAAGPLFQQRPYPSPGAVLRANAANQIPKE
;
A
#
# COMPACT_ATOMS: atom_id res chain seq x y z
N GLU A 1 -74.61 21.47 11.07
CA GLU A 1 -73.26 20.88 11.06
C GLU A 1 -72.53 21.36 12.31
N VAL A 2 -72.17 20.47 13.23
CA VAL A 2 -71.33 20.83 14.37
C VAL A 2 -70.06 20.01 14.23
N VAL A 3 -68.98 20.69 13.87
CA VAL A 3 -67.63 20.13 13.77
C VAL A 3 -67.17 19.87 15.19
N GLU A 4 -67.14 18.59 15.59
CA GLU A 4 -66.67 18.17 16.90
C GLU A 4 -65.14 18.27 16.90
N GLU A 5 -64.64 19.40 17.43
CA GLU A 5 -63.23 19.65 17.66
C GLU A 5 -62.71 18.63 18.68
N ARG A 6 -61.94 17.66 18.20
CA ARG A 6 -61.31 16.61 19.01
C ARG A 6 -60.24 17.23 19.89
N VAL A 7 -60.62 17.66 21.09
CA VAL A 7 -59.70 18.17 22.11
C VAL A 7 -58.76 17.04 22.55
N GLU A 8 -57.54 17.01 22.01
CA GLU A 8 -56.48 16.09 22.43
C GLU A 8 -56.25 16.25 23.94
N ARG A 9 -56.32 15.14 24.69
CA ARG A 9 -56.20 15.18 26.15
C ARG A 9 -54.75 15.52 26.53
N PRO A 10 -54.50 16.39 27.53
CA PRO A 10 -53.14 16.78 27.92
C PRO A 10 -52.19 15.60 28.21
N PHE A 11 -52.73 14.48 28.69
CA PHE A 11 -51.99 13.24 28.93
C PHE A 11 -51.46 12.57 27.65
N GLU A 12 -52.23 12.59 26.55
CA GLU A 12 -51.81 12.00 25.27
C GLU A 12 -50.67 12.82 24.64
N LYS A 13 -50.68 14.14 24.86
CA LYS A 13 -49.62 15.04 24.41
C LYS A 13 -48.30 14.79 25.17
N ILE A 14 -48.38 14.58 26.48
CA ILE A 14 -47.23 14.23 27.34
C ILE A 14 -46.68 12.86 26.98
N GLU A 15 -47.53 11.88 26.73
CA GLU A 15 -47.11 10.53 26.34
C GLU A 15 -46.42 10.52 24.97
N ARG A 16 -46.98 11.23 23.98
CA ARG A 16 -46.37 11.44 22.66
C ARG A 16 -45.03 12.16 22.74
N GLU A 17 -44.88 13.14 23.64
CA GLU A 17 -43.63 13.85 23.84
C GLU A 17 -42.56 12.96 24.48
N ARG A 18 -42.96 12.15 25.47
CA ARG A 18 -42.11 11.14 26.12
C ARG A 18 -41.65 10.05 25.14
N GLU A 19 -42.50 9.68 24.19
CA GLU A 19 -42.15 8.71 23.15
C GLU A 19 -41.11 9.28 22.16
N ARG A 20 -41.29 10.56 21.76
CA ARG A 20 -40.30 11.28 20.94
C ARG A 20 -38.97 11.45 21.66
N GLU A 21 -38.99 11.65 22.98
CA GLU A 21 -37.76 11.72 23.78
C GLU A 21 -37.02 10.38 23.81
N LYS A 22 -37.75 9.27 24.01
CA LYS A 22 -37.18 7.91 23.91
C LYS A 22 -36.61 7.60 22.53
N GLU A 23 -37.25 8.09 21.47
CA GLU A 23 -36.75 7.91 20.10
C GLU A 23 -35.42 8.66 19.89
N ARG A 24 -35.33 9.92 20.34
CA ARG A 24 -34.10 10.71 20.32
C ARG A 24 -32.98 10.07 21.16
N GLU A 25 -33.32 9.45 22.28
CA GLU A 25 -32.35 8.74 23.10
C GLU A 25 -31.77 7.51 22.38
N ARG A 26 -32.63 6.72 21.71
CA ARG A 26 -32.22 5.59 20.86
C ARG A 26 -31.38 6.01 19.66
N GLU A 27 -31.63 7.19 19.10
CA GLU A 27 -30.82 7.75 18.01
C GLU A 27 -29.40 8.10 18.49
N ARG A 28 -29.30 8.78 19.64
CA ARG A 28 -28.00 9.11 20.27
C ARG A 28 -27.20 7.89 20.70
N GLU A 29 -27.88 6.80 21.05
CA GLU A 29 -27.23 5.52 21.35
C GLU A 29 -26.63 4.89 20.07
N ARG A 30 -27.40 4.87 18.98
CA ARG A 30 -26.91 4.40 17.67
C ARG A 30 -25.72 5.20 17.15
N ASP A 31 -25.72 6.52 17.33
CA ASP A 31 -24.59 7.36 16.92
C ASP A 31 -23.33 7.07 17.73
N ARG A 32 -23.46 6.84 19.04
CA ARG A 32 -22.34 6.41 19.89
C ARG A 32 -21.78 5.04 19.48
N ASP A 33 -22.65 4.10 19.11
CA ASP A 33 -22.21 2.79 18.62
C ASP A 33 -21.45 2.89 17.30
N ARG A 34 -21.93 3.72 16.36
CA ARG A 34 -21.24 4.01 15.09
C ARG A 34 -19.87 4.64 15.32
N GLU A 35 -19.79 5.65 16.20
CA GLU A 35 -18.53 6.30 16.54
C GLU A 35 -17.53 5.29 17.15
N ARG A 36 -18.02 4.42 18.03
CA ARG A 36 -17.20 3.35 18.62
C ARG A 36 -16.70 2.35 17.58
N GLU A 37 -17.51 2.06 16.57
CA GLU A 37 -17.14 1.18 15.46
C GLU A 37 -16.09 1.84 14.54
N GLU A 38 -16.26 3.13 14.20
CA GLU A 38 -15.27 3.89 13.42
C GLU A 38 -13.91 3.98 14.10
N VAL A 39 -13.89 4.19 15.42
CA VAL A 39 -12.64 4.23 16.21
C VAL A 39 -11.94 2.88 16.13
N ARG A 40 -12.67 1.77 16.29
CA ARG A 40 -12.11 0.41 16.17
C ARG A 40 -11.61 0.10 14.77
N GLU A 41 -12.33 0.54 13.74
CA GLU A 41 -11.93 0.36 12.34
C GLU A 41 -10.65 1.15 12.04
N ARG A 42 -10.55 2.39 12.53
CA ARG A 42 -9.37 3.24 12.42
C ARG A 42 -8.16 2.62 13.12
N ASP A 43 -8.36 2.05 14.30
CA ASP A 43 -7.30 1.40 15.08
C ASP A 43 -6.79 0.13 14.40
N ARG A 44 -7.69 -0.68 13.82
CA ARG A 44 -7.32 -1.88 13.04
C ARG A 44 -6.56 -1.56 11.76
N ARG A 45 -6.80 -0.39 11.15
CA ARG A 45 -6.15 0.03 9.90
C ARG A 45 -4.76 0.65 10.10
N LYS A 46 -4.40 1.05 11.31
CA LYS A 46 -3.18 1.85 11.57
C LYS A 46 -1.90 1.14 12.03
N PRO A 47 -1.83 -0.13 12.45
CA PRO A 47 -0.62 -0.58 13.17
C PRO A 47 0.55 -0.95 12.26
N ARG A 48 0.37 -1.11 10.94
CA ARG A 48 1.45 -1.67 10.09
C ARG A 48 2.30 -0.65 9.32
N ARG A 49 1.81 0.57 9.10
CA ARG A 49 2.51 1.51 8.20
C ARG A 49 3.36 2.55 8.92
N GLU A 50 2.99 2.91 10.15
CA GLU A 50 3.67 3.98 10.89
C GLU A 50 4.72 3.47 11.88
N GLU A 51 4.56 2.29 12.51
CA GLU A 51 5.56 1.76 13.46
C GLU A 51 6.76 1.08 12.80
N ILE A 52 6.61 0.48 11.61
CA ILE A 52 7.68 -0.28 10.93
C ILE A 52 8.65 0.61 10.14
N ALA A 53 8.30 1.88 9.92
CA ALA A 53 9.17 2.80 9.20
C ALA A 53 10.12 3.50 10.19
N PRO A 54 11.44 3.20 10.19
CA PRO A 54 12.41 3.89 11.05
C PRO A 54 12.59 5.38 10.70
N TYR A 55 11.82 5.90 9.74
CA TYR A 55 11.80 7.30 9.34
C TYR A 55 10.36 7.81 9.26
N SER A 56 10.04 8.75 10.13
CA SER A 56 8.89 9.65 9.95
C SER A 56 9.07 10.37 8.61
N LYS A 57 8.20 10.08 7.63
CA LYS A 57 8.23 10.72 6.30
C LYS A 57 7.89 12.21 6.33
N ASN A 58 7.69 12.80 7.50
CA ASN A 58 7.39 14.22 7.68
C ASN A 58 8.66 15.08 7.87
N LYS A 59 9.88 14.51 7.80
CA LYS A 59 11.16 15.26 7.79
C LYS A 59 11.78 15.34 6.38
N ARG A 60 11.02 15.79 5.38
CA ARG A 60 11.60 16.19 4.08
C ARG A 60 12.34 17.52 4.22
N GLY A 61 13.50 17.48 4.89
CA GLY A 61 14.31 18.67 5.12
C GLY A 61 15.14 18.66 6.39
N ARG A 62 15.65 17.50 6.87
CA ARG A 62 16.85 17.57 7.72
C ARG A 62 17.98 18.06 6.81
N LYS A 63 18.25 19.34 6.99
CA LYS A 63 19.21 20.19 6.30
C LYS A 63 20.54 19.45 6.09
N GLU A 64 21.18 19.71 4.95
CA GLU A 64 22.56 19.33 4.64
C GLU A 64 23.58 19.71 5.74
N ASP A 65 23.17 20.53 6.72
CA ASP A 65 23.97 21.08 7.81
C ASP A 65 23.82 20.36 9.16
N GLU A 66 22.86 19.45 9.33
CA GLU A 66 22.71 18.68 10.59
C GLU A 66 23.33 17.30 10.43
N MET A 67 24.60 17.30 10.06
CA MET A 67 25.33 16.10 9.68
C MET A 67 25.67 15.28 10.93
N ASP A 68 25.39 13.99 10.88
CA ASP A 68 25.75 13.06 11.95
C ASP A 68 27.28 13.04 12.08
N PRO A 69 27.86 13.38 13.25
CA PRO A 69 29.30 13.35 13.50
C PRO A 69 29.87 11.92 13.53
N MET A 70 29.16 10.91 13.04
CA MET A 70 29.68 9.56 12.81
C MET A 70 29.41 9.05 11.38
N ASP A 71 28.75 9.83 10.53
CA ASP A 71 28.53 9.43 9.14
C ASP A 71 29.81 9.70 8.32
N PRO A 72 30.36 8.73 7.57
CA PRO A 72 31.53 8.97 6.71
C PRO A 72 31.31 10.12 5.71
N SER A 73 30.09 10.38 5.25
CA SER A 73 29.77 11.53 4.40
C SER A 73 29.78 12.89 5.13
N ALA A 74 29.98 12.88 6.45
CA ALA A 74 30.18 14.05 7.29
C ALA A 74 31.64 14.53 7.34
N TYR A 75 32.58 13.59 7.21
CA TYR A 75 34.02 13.89 7.34
C TYR A 75 34.81 13.69 6.04
N SER A 76 34.21 13.08 5.01
CA SER A 76 34.91 12.73 3.77
C SER A 76 34.24 13.34 2.53
N ASP A 77 34.99 13.36 1.43
CA ASP A 77 34.52 13.71 0.08
C ASP A 77 33.73 12.57 -0.60
N ALA A 78 33.23 11.62 0.20
CA ALA A 78 32.39 10.56 -0.32
C ALA A 78 31.11 11.17 -0.91
N PRO A 79 30.80 10.91 -2.19
CA PRO A 79 29.67 11.52 -2.85
C PRO A 79 28.38 11.10 -2.15
N ARG A 80 27.56 12.09 -1.79
CA ARG A 80 26.22 11.88 -1.24
C ARG A 80 25.32 11.41 -2.37
N GLY A 81 25.05 10.11 -2.41
CA GLY A 81 24.18 9.49 -3.40
C GLY A 81 23.14 8.59 -2.75
N ASN A 82 21.95 8.51 -3.34
CA ASN A 82 21.02 7.43 -3.01
C ASN A 82 21.60 6.10 -3.50
N TRP A 83 21.13 4.96 -2.99
CA TRP A 83 21.59 3.64 -3.45
C TRP A 83 21.44 3.37 -4.97
N SER A 84 20.76 4.24 -5.71
CA SER A 84 20.66 4.21 -7.17
C SER A 84 21.76 4.98 -7.90
N THR A 85 22.58 5.79 -7.22
CA THR A 85 23.65 6.56 -7.88
C THR A 85 24.74 5.61 -8.37
N GLY A 86 24.99 5.61 -9.68
CA GLY A 86 25.98 4.74 -10.33
C GLY A 86 25.43 3.44 -10.89
N LEU A 87 24.14 3.10 -10.66
CA LEU A 87 23.51 1.98 -11.38
C LEU A 87 23.08 2.44 -12.79
N PRO A 88 23.29 1.61 -13.84
CA PRO A 88 22.69 1.81 -15.16
C PRO A 88 21.17 1.99 -14.99
N LYS A 89 20.56 2.84 -15.84
CA LYS A 89 19.10 3.04 -15.78
C LYS A 89 18.42 1.69 -15.78
N ARG A 90 17.32 1.54 -15.05
CA ARG A 90 16.57 0.27 -14.87
C ARG A 90 16.24 -0.49 -16.17
N ASN A 91 16.28 0.20 -17.31
CA ASN A 91 15.99 -0.33 -18.65
C ASN A 91 17.26 -0.68 -19.47
N GLU A 92 18.45 -0.36 -18.95
CA GLU A 92 19.78 -0.61 -19.52
C GLU A 92 20.53 -1.69 -18.72
N ALA A 93 19.84 -2.38 -17.81
CA ALA A 93 20.41 -3.54 -17.16
C ALA A 93 20.84 -4.51 -18.27
N LYS A 94 22.08 -5.01 -18.16
CA LYS A 94 22.66 -6.03 -19.02
C LYS A 94 22.01 -7.39 -18.75
N THR A 95 20.69 -7.42 -18.64
CA THR A 95 19.88 -8.63 -18.70
C THR A 95 20.23 -9.29 -20.02
N GLY A 96 20.88 -10.45 -19.97
CA GLY A 96 21.19 -11.30 -21.13
C GLY A 96 19.93 -11.89 -21.76
N ALA A 97 18.87 -11.09 -21.84
CA ALA A 97 17.59 -11.39 -22.44
C ALA A 97 17.63 -10.95 -23.89
N ASP A 98 17.25 -11.87 -24.78
CA ASP A 98 17.18 -11.62 -26.21
C ASP A 98 16.14 -10.53 -26.49
N THR A 99 16.59 -9.36 -26.95
CA THR A 99 15.73 -8.22 -27.29
C THR A 99 14.84 -8.46 -28.52
N THR A 100 15.09 -9.56 -29.25
CA THR A 100 14.33 -9.96 -30.45
C THR A 100 12.92 -10.47 -30.11
N ALA A 101 12.65 -10.86 -28.87
CA ALA A 101 11.34 -11.36 -28.46
C ALA A 101 10.51 -10.25 -27.82
N ALA A 102 9.49 -9.78 -28.53
CA ALA A 102 8.46 -8.93 -27.93
C ALA A 102 7.62 -9.80 -26.97
N GLY A 103 7.66 -9.53 -25.67
CA GLY A 103 6.80 -10.16 -24.65
C GLY A 103 7.50 -10.35 -23.30
N PRO A 104 7.03 -11.26 -22.43
CA PRO A 104 7.55 -11.38 -21.06
C PRO A 104 9.05 -11.73 -21.05
N LEU A 105 9.77 -11.27 -20.01
CA LEU A 105 11.23 -11.38 -19.90
C LEU A 105 11.76 -12.81 -20.11
N PHE A 106 10.96 -13.80 -19.72
CA PHE A 106 11.23 -15.21 -19.98
C PHE A 106 10.10 -15.78 -20.83
N GLN A 107 10.40 -16.11 -22.09
CA GLN A 107 9.50 -16.83 -22.97
C GLN A 107 9.96 -18.28 -23.14
N GLN A 108 9.01 -19.21 -23.22
CA GLN A 108 9.33 -20.58 -23.60
C GLN A 108 9.81 -20.61 -25.05
N ARG A 109 11.05 -21.06 -25.26
CA ARG A 109 11.63 -21.22 -26.60
C ARG A 109 11.28 -22.62 -27.13
N PRO A 110 10.99 -22.78 -28.44
CA PRO A 110 10.79 -24.10 -29.02
C PRO A 110 12.07 -24.93 -28.93
N TYR A 111 11.93 -26.24 -28.75
CA TYR A 111 13.06 -27.15 -28.74
C TYR A 111 13.80 -27.12 -30.09
N PRO A 112 15.13 -27.29 -30.09
CA PRO A 112 15.90 -27.41 -31.33
C PRO A 112 15.43 -28.61 -32.16
N SER A 113 15.60 -28.52 -33.47
CA SER A 113 15.29 -29.64 -34.37
C SER A 113 16.19 -30.85 -34.08
N PRO A 114 15.73 -32.08 -34.36
CA PRO A 114 16.54 -33.29 -34.15
C PRO A 114 17.94 -33.22 -34.78
N GLY A 115 18.06 -32.64 -35.98
CA GLY A 115 19.36 -32.44 -36.65
C GLY A 115 20.28 -31.42 -35.94
N ALA A 116 19.70 -30.37 -35.35
CA ALA A 116 20.47 -29.42 -34.54
C ALA A 116 20.99 -30.07 -33.24
N VAL A 117 20.19 -30.93 -32.61
CA VAL A 117 20.60 -31.71 -31.44
C VAL A 117 21.77 -32.63 -31.79
N LEU A 118 21.69 -33.37 -32.90
CA LEU A 118 22.78 -34.24 -33.35
C LEU A 118 24.08 -33.48 -33.60
N ARG A 119 24.02 -32.31 -34.25
CA ARG A 119 25.19 -31.46 -34.46
C ARG A 119 25.79 -30.93 -33.16
N ALA A 120 24.95 -30.50 -32.22
CA ALA A 120 25.43 -30.05 -30.91
C ALA A 120 26.09 -31.20 -30.13
N ASN A 121 25.51 -32.41 -30.17
CA ASN A 121 26.09 -33.58 -29.54
C ASN A 121 27.43 -33.96 -30.16
N ALA A 122 27.57 -33.85 -31.48
CA ALA A 122 28.82 -34.09 -32.19
C ALA A 122 29.89 -33.05 -31.84
N ALA A 123 29.52 -31.76 -31.80
CA ALA A 123 30.42 -30.67 -31.44
C ALA A 123 30.92 -30.75 -29.98
N ASN A 124 30.11 -31.31 -29.09
CA ASN A 124 30.46 -31.53 -27.68
C ASN A 124 31.21 -32.85 -27.43
N GLN A 125 31.44 -33.67 -28.46
CA GLN A 125 32.36 -34.80 -28.31
C GLN A 125 33.78 -34.24 -28.24
N ILE A 126 34.36 -34.26 -27.04
CA ILE A 126 35.79 -34.02 -26.85
C ILE A 126 36.52 -35.12 -27.64
N PRO A 127 37.49 -34.78 -28.51
CA PRO A 127 38.27 -35.78 -29.21
C PRO A 127 38.92 -36.70 -28.16
N LYS A 128 38.61 -38.00 -28.24
CA LYS A 128 39.31 -39.01 -27.46
C LYS A 128 40.66 -39.22 -28.14
N GLU A 129 41.70 -38.62 -27.56
CA GLU A 129 43.10 -38.97 -27.86
C GLU A 129 43.42 -40.40 -27.37
#